data_AF-A0A7J4ERF6-F1
#
_entry.id   AF-A0A7J4ERF6-F1
#
_cell.length_a   1.000
_cell.length_b   1.000
_cell.length_c   1.000
_cell.angle_alpha   90.00
_cell.angle_beta   90.00
_cell.angle_gamma   90.00
#
_symmetry.space_group_name_H-M   'P 1'
#
loop_
_entity.id
_entity.type
_entity.pdbx_description
1 polymer ?
#
loop_
_entity_poly.entity_id
_entity_poly.type
_entity_poly.pdbx_seq_one_letter_code
_entity_poly.pdbx_strand_id
1 'polypeptide(L)'
;MQIGTLKIKNKPAIVASIGSNKPIETALLAKKLGADLLEIRIDLLQKDTANEIRGIFGSIKNAGKLPIIATNRRKEEGGSWKGKEKDRIELLLSVLNLADAIDIELKAESKDSVIKEVKSANKTIIVSFHDFSNTP
;
A
#
# COMPACT_ATOMS: atom_id res chain seq x y z
N MET A 1 4.50 14.44 -9.61
CA MET A 1 3.45 13.62 -8.96
C MET A 1 3.32 14.04 -7.50
N GLN A 2 2.17 13.84 -6.84
CA GLN A 2 2.01 14.10 -5.41
C GLN A 2 1.36 12.88 -4.75
N ILE A 3 1.87 12.45 -3.59
CA ILE A 3 1.26 11.42 -2.73
C ILE A 3 1.10 12.02 -1.34
N GLY A 4 -0.14 12.23 -0.91
CA GLY A 4 -0.42 12.92 0.36
C GLY A 4 0.23 14.29 0.40
N THR A 5 1.10 14.52 1.39
CA THR A 5 1.86 15.77 1.56
C THR A 5 3.15 15.84 0.73
N LEU A 6 3.62 14.72 0.17
CA LEU A 6 4.89 14.65 -0.56
C LEU A 6 4.70 15.00 -2.04
N LYS A 7 5.45 16.00 -2.52
CA LYS A 7 5.55 16.34 -3.94
C LYS A 7 6.81 15.73 -4.55
N ILE A 8 6.63 14.71 -5.39
CA ILE A 8 7.71 14.05 -6.12
C ILE A 8 7.99 14.85 -7.40
N LYS A 9 9.22 15.42 -7.47
CA LYS A 9 9.71 16.25 -8.59
C LYS A 9 10.90 15.56 -9.27
N ASN A 10 12.11 16.12 -9.12
CA ASN A 10 13.29 15.75 -9.91
C ASN A 10 14.23 14.78 -9.18
N LYS A 11 13.89 14.36 -7.96
CA LYS A 11 14.64 13.36 -7.19
C LYS A 11 13.72 12.18 -6.89
N PRO A 12 14.22 10.93 -6.99
CA PRO A 12 13.48 9.76 -6.53
C PRO A 12 13.12 9.91 -5.05
N ALA A 13 11.91 9.48 -4.70
CA ALA A 13 11.49 9.34 -3.30
C ALA A 13 11.87 7.94 -2.79
N ILE A 14 12.27 7.85 -1.54
CA ILE A 14 12.59 6.60 -0.85
C ILE A 14 11.32 6.05 -0.21
N VAL A 15 10.90 4.86 -0.64
CA VAL A 15 9.76 4.13 -0.07
C VAL A 15 10.28 3.01 0.82
N ALA A 16 9.89 2.99 2.09
CA ALA A 16 10.17 1.86 2.97
C ALA A 16 8.97 0.90 3.00
N SER A 17 9.23 -0.39 2.71
CA SER A 17 8.19 -1.43 2.73
C SER A 17 8.02 -2.00 4.14
N ILE A 18 6.78 -2.00 4.63
CA ILE A 18 6.38 -2.38 5.99
C ILE A 18 5.48 -3.61 5.91
N GLY A 19 6.03 -4.75 6.32
CA GLY A 19 5.33 -6.04 6.38
C GLY A 19 5.80 -6.92 7.54
N SER A 20 6.31 -6.30 8.62
CA SER A 20 6.85 -7.00 9.79
C SER A 20 5.76 -7.34 10.81
N ASN A 21 6.12 -8.17 11.81
CA ASN A 21 5.28 -8.44 12.99
C ASN A 21 5.09 -7.22 13.92
N LYS A 22 5.89 -6.16 13.74
CA LYS A 22 5.84 -4.92 14.51
C LYS A 22 5.75 -3.70 13.58
N PRO A 23 4.66 -3.58 12.81
CA PRO A 23 4.58 -2.64 11.69
C PRO A 23 4.71 -1.17 12.12
N ILE A 24 4.21 -0.82 13.32
CA ILE A 24 4.29 0.54 13.85
C ILE A 24 5.73 0.92 14.20
N GLU A 25 6.46 0.05 14.92
CA GLU A 25 7.87 0.27 15.26
C GLU A 25 8.74 0.36 14.00
N THR A 26 8.53 -0.54 13.04
CA THR A 26 9.27 -0.54 11.76
C THR A 26 8.99 0.73 10.95
N ALA A 27 7.74 1.20 10.89
CA ALA A 27 7.39 2.44 10.21
C ALA A 27 8.07 3.67 10.84
N LEU A 28 8.12 3.75 12.18
CA LEU A 28 8.79 4.83 12.89
C LEU A 28 10.30 4.80 12.68
N LEU A 29 10.90 3.61 12.68
CA LEU A 29 12.32 3.44 12.39
C LEU A 29 12.64 3.85 10.94
N ALA A 30 11.84 3.41 9.96
CA ALA A 30 12.01 3.79 8.56
C ALA A 30 11.99 5.30 8.37
N LYS A 31 11.05 6.00 9.02
CA LYS A 31 11.03 7.46 9.05
C LYS A 31 12.32 8.04 9.62
N LYS A 32 12.79 7.53 10.78
CA LYS A 32 14.03 8.00 11.41
C LYS A 32 15.26 7.80 10.50
N LEU A 33 15.26 6.77 9.68
CA LEU A 33 16.31 6.46 8.70
C LEU A 33 16.19 7.24 7.39
N GLY A 34 15.18 8.11 7.24
CA GLY A 34 15.04 9.01 6.10
C GLY A 34 14.13 8.53 4.98
N ALA A 35 13.20 7.60 5.25
CA ALA A 35 12.16 7.27 4.28
C ALA A 35 11.24 8.48 4.00
N ASP A 36 10.90 8.70 2.72
CA ASP A 36 9.96 9.73 2.29
C ASP A 36 8.50 9.24 2.35
N LEU A 37 8.32 7.94 2.16
CA LEU A 37 7.04 7.25 2.04
C LEU A 37 7.10 5.91 2.77
N LEU A 38 5.92 5.45 3.20
CA LEU A 38 5.74 4.10 3.72
C LEU A 38 4.85 3.32 2.76
N GLU A 39 5.30 2.14 2.34
CA GLU A 39 4.42 1.13 1.74
C GLU A 39 4.01 0.16 2.83
N ILE A 40 2.71 0.05 3.11
CA ILE A 40 2.20 -0.98 4.02
C ILE A 40 1.74 -2.18 3.18
N ARG A 41 2.45 -3.29 3.34
CA ARG A 41 2.20 -4.57 2.67
C ARG A 41 1.21 -5.40 3.47
N ILE A 42 -0.08 -5.22 3.17
CA ILE A 42 -1.20 -5.92 3.84
C ILE A 42 -1.00 -7.43 3.76
N ASP A 43 -0.53 -7.94 2.62
CA ASP A 43 -0.29 -9.36 2.39
C ASP A 43 0.76 -9.98 3.34
N LEU A 44 1.58 -9.17 4.01
CA LEU A 44 2.62 -9.61 4.95
C LEU A 44 2.24 -9.41 6.42
N LEU A 45 1.19 -8.65 6.74
CA LEU A 45 0.87 -8.29 8.12
C LEU A 45 0.33 -9.46 8.97
N GLN A 46 -0.02 -10.59 8.36
CA GLN A 46 -0.61 -11.76 9.03
C GLN A 46 -1.84 -11.36 9.86
N LYS A 47 -2.72 -10.55 9.27
CA LYS A 47 -3.98 -10.09 9.85
C LYS A 47 -5.10 -10.36 8.87
N ASP A 48 -6.21 -10.85 9.39
CA ASP A 48 -7.29 -11.38 8.56
C ASP A 48 -8.51 -10.46 8.53
N THR A 49 -8.57 -9.44 9.41
CA THR A 49 -9.73 -8.56 9.51
C THR A 49 -9.43 -7.14 9.04
N ALA A 50 -10.41 -6.53 8.35
CA ALA A 50 -10.34 -5.12 7.97
C ALA A 50 -10.16 -4.19 9.19
N ASN A 51 -10.70 -4.55 10.36
CA ASN A 51 -10.57 -3.77 11.58
C ASN A 51 -9.13 -3.73 12.10
N GLU A 52 -8.44 -4.87 12.13
CA GLU A 52 -7.03 -4.92 12.54
C GLU A 52 -6.14 -4.14 11.58
N ILE A 53 -6.34 -4.33 10.27
CA ILE A 53 -5.59 -3.62 9.24
C ILE A 53 -5.82 -2.10 9.34
N ARG A 54 -7.08 -1.65 9.49
CA ARG A 54 -7.40 -0.23 9.72
C ARG A 54 -6.77 0.31 10.99
N GLY A 55 -6.73 -0.48 12.07
CA GLY A 55 -6.05 -0.13 13.32
C GLY A 55 -4.56 0.12 13.15
N ILE A 56 -3.87 -0.73 12.37
CA ILE A 56 -2.45 -0.57 12.04
C ILE A 56 -2.23 0.70 11.21
N PHE A 57 -3.01 0.90 10.15
CA PHE A 57 -2.92 2.10 9.30
C PHE A 57 -3.17 3.38 10.10
N GLY A 58 -4.20 3.39 10.95
CA GLY A 58 -4.50 4.53 11.81
C GLY A 58 -3.36 4.83 12.78
N SER A 59 -2.79 3.80 13.40
CA SER A 59 -1.66 3.95 14.33
C SER A 59 -0.42 4.53 13.64
N ILE A 60 -0.06 4.01 12.45
CA ILE A 60 1.07 4.50 11.66
C ILE A 60 0.84 5.95 11.22
N LYS A 61 -0.37 6.27 10.74
CA LYS A 61 -0.73 7.63 10.31
C LYS A 61 -0.59 8.64 11.45
N ASN A 62 -1.06 8.28 12.65
CA ASN A 62 -0.99 9.14 13.84
C ASN A 62 0.45 9.33 14.33
N ALA A 63 1.32 8.32 14.23
CA ALA A 63 2.68 8.38 14.78
C ALA A 63 3.72 8.92 13.77
N GLY A 64 3.60 8.59 12.49
CA GLY A 64 4.64 8.78 11.48
C GLY A 64 4.52 10.06 10.64
N LYS A 65 3.30 10.56 10.35
CA LYS A 65 3.05 11.67 9.40
C LYS A 65 3.68 11.52 7.99
N LEU A 66 4.28 10.38 7.64
CA LEU A 66 4.70 10.10 6.27
C LEU A 66 3.48 9.67 5.44
N PRO A 67 3.40 10.00 4.15
CA PRO A 67 2.34 9.50 3.30
C PRO A 67 2.44 7.98 3.14
N ILE A 68 1.27 7.35 3.03
CA ILE A 68 1.15 5.88 3.04
C ILE A 68 0.67 5.37 1.68
N ILE A 69 1.37 4.38 1.14
CA ILE A 69 0.95 3.55 0.02
C ILE A 69 0.36 2.25 0.62
N ALA A 70 -0.89 1.93 0.31
CA ALA A 70 -1.45 0.62 0.65
C ALA A 70 -1.22 -0.35 -0.51
N THR A 71 -0.65 -1.50 -0.20
CA THR A 71 -0.40 -2.58 -1.17
C THR A 71 -0.89 -3.89 -0.58
N ASN A 72 -1.69 -4.64 -1.34
CA ASN A 72 -2.05 -6.03 -1.02
C ASN A 72 -1.61 -6.92 -2.17
N ARG A 73 -0.32 -7.29 -2.20
CA ARG A 73 0.31 -7.87 -3.38
C ARG A 73 -0.23 -9.28 -3.67
N ARG A 74 -0.64 -9.52 -4.92
CA ARG A 74 -1.04 -10.85 -5.41
C ARG A 74 0.11 -11.87 -5.32
N LYS A 75 -0.21 -13.13 -5.03
CA LYS A 75 0.79 -14.21 -4.98
C LYS A 75 1.46 -14.43 -6.34
N GLU A 76 0.69 -14.30 -7.42
CA GLU A 76 1.18 -14.42 -8.80
C GLU A 76 2.21 -13.35 -9.17
N GLU A 77 2.23 -12.23 -8.44
CA GLU A 77 3.18 -11.14 -8.58
C GLU A 77 4.11 -11.02 -7.35
N GLY A 78 4.44 -12.16 -6.70
CA GLY A 78 5.46 -12.23 -5.65
C GLY A 78 4.99 -11.79 -4.25
N GLY A 79 3.69 -11.62 -4.05
CA GLY A 79 3.08 -11.33 -2.75
C GLY A 79 2.78 -12.57 -1.91
N SER A 80 2.26 -12.34 -0.70
CA SER A 80 1.87 -13.39 0.24
C SER A 80 0.36 -13.55 0.41
N TRP A 81 -0.47 -12.86 -0.39
CA TRP A 81 -1.92 -12.99 -0.32
C TRP A 81 -2.39 -14.39 -0.71
N LYS A 82 -3.25 -15.02 0.11
CA LYS A 82 -3.75 -16.39 -0.12
C LYS A 82 -5.27 -16.49 -0.25
N GLY A 83 -5.99 -15.39 -0.04
CA GLY A 83 -7.44 -15.33 -0.13
C GLY A 83 -7.94 -15.18 -1.57
N LYS A 84 -9.25 -15.00 -1.74
CA LYS A 84 -9.84 -14.71 -3.05
C LYS A 84 -9.48 -13.29 -3.49
N GLU A 85 -9.51 -13.06 -4.79
CA GLU A 85 -9.25 -11.73 -5.36
C GLU A 85 -10.24 -10.69 -4.84
N LYS A 86 -11.53 -11.05 -4.72
CA LYS A 86 -12.56 -10.17 -4.16
C LYS A 86 -12.19 -9.69 -2.75
N ASP A 87 -11.83 -10.62 -1.87
CA ASP A 87 -11.46 -10.32 -0.48
C ASP A 87 -10.19 -9.46 -0.42
N ARG A 88 -9.25 -9.67 -1.34
CA ARG A 88 -8.03 -8.87 -1.49
C ARG A 88 -8.35 -7.40 -1.74
N ILE A 89 -9.25 -7.15 -2.70
CA ILE A 89 -9.69 -5.81 -3.11
C ILE A 89 -10.51 -5.16 -2.01
N GLU A 90 -11.43 -5.88 -1.38
CA GLU A 90 -12.20 -5.37 -0.24
C GLU A 90 -11.28 -4.93 0.91
N LEU A 91 -10.27 -5.74 1.25
CA LEU A 91 -9.31 -5.40 2.29
C LEU A 91 -8.45 -4.19 1.90
N LEU A 92 -8.00 -4.12 0.64
CA LEU A 92 -7.22 -3.00 0.11
C LEU A 92 -8.02 -1.68 0.15
N LEU A 93 -9.29 -1.70 -0.26
CA LEU A 93 -10.16 -0.53 -0.24
C LEU A 93 -10.63 -0.16 1.18
N SER A 94 -10.62 -1.11 2.12
CA SER A 94 -10.98 -0.86 3.52
C SER A 94 -10.10 0.21 4.19
N VAL A 95 -8.89 0.46 3.67
CA VAL A 95 -7.94 1.47 4.17
C VAL A 95 -7.86 2.73 3.30
N LEU A 96 -8.75 2.91 2.32
CA LEU A 96 -8.68 4.02 1.36
C LEU A 96 -8.61 5.41 2.02
N ASN A 97 -9.36 5.63 3.09
CA ASN A 97 -9.36 6.90 3.83
C ASN A 97 -8.11 7.09 4.72
N LEU A 98 -7.40 6.00 5.00
CA LEU A 98 -6.18 6.00 5.83
C LEU A 98 -4.91 6.11 4.97
N ALA A 99 -4.95 5.62 3.74
CA ALA A 99 -3.85 5.72 2.77
C ALA A 99 -3.87 7.02 1.96
N ASP A 100 -2.74 7.31 1.31
CA ASP A 100 -2.54 8.44 0.39
C ASP A 100 -2.38 7.96 -1.06
N ALA A 101 -1.91 6.73 -1.24
CA ALA A 101 -1.94 6.00 -2.49
C ALA A 101 -2.41 4.54 -2.30
N ILE A 102 -3.00 3.99 -3.34
CA ILE A 102 -3.32 2.55 -3.45
C ILE A 102 -2.48 1.97 -4.60
N ASP A 103 -1.87 0.80 -4.38
CA ASP A 103 -1.25 -0.03 -5.42
C ASP A 103 -2.24 -1.11 -5.89
N ILE A 104 -2.48 -1.18 -7.19
CA ILE A 104 -3.26 -2.24 -7.83
C ILE A 104 -2.49 -2.82 -9.01
N GLU A 105 -2.45 -4.14 -9.13
CA GLU A 105 -1.77 -4.79 -10.24
C GLU A 105 -2.51 -4.57 -11.56
N LEU A 106 -1.75 -4.38 -12.65
CA LEU A 106 -2.24 -4.17 -14.01
C LEU A 106 -3.14 -5.33 -14.48
N LYS A 107 -2.83 -6.55 -14.01
CA LYS A 107 -3.54 -7.80 -14.31
C LYS A 107 -4.70 -8.09 -13.34
N ALA A 108 -5.01 -7.20 -12.39
CA ALA A 108 -6.17 -7.36 -11.53
C ALA A 108 -7.46 -7.13 -12.33
N GLU A 109 -8.41 -8.05 -12.22
CA GLU A 109 -9.69 -7.96 -12.94
C GLU A 109 -10.48 -6.70 -12.54
N SER A 110 -10.46 -6.36 -11.24
CA SER A 110 -11.11 -5.18 -10.68
C SER A 110 -10.31 -3.88 -10.82
N LYS A 111 -9.22 -3.85 -11.59
CA LYS A 111 -8.33 -2.67 -11.68
C LYS A 111 -9.08 -1.39 -12.03
N ASP A 112 -9.95 -1.41 -13.02
CA ASP A 112 -10.62 -0.20 -13.50
C ASP A 112 -11.66 0.35 -12.50
N SER A 113 -12.35 -0.54 -11.77
CA SER A 113 -13.26 -0.12 -10.69
C SER A 113 -12.48 0.47 -9.51
N VAL A 114 -11.36 -0.15 -9.12
CA VAL A 114 -10.46 0.37 -8.08
C VAL A 114 -9.90 1.74 -8.49
N ILE A 115 -9.43 1.91 -9.73
CA ILE A 115 -8.96 3.21 -10.24
C ILE A 115 -10.04 4.29 -10.09
N LYS A 116 -11.28 3.97 -10.48
CA LYS A 116 -12.39 4.92 -10.38
C LYS A 116 -12.68 5.31 -8.94
N GLU A 117 -12.70 4.35 -8.02
CA GLU A 117 -13.00 4.58 -6.60
C GLU A 117 -11.89 5.42 -5.93
N VAL A 118 -10.63 5.05 -6.15
CA VAL A 118 -9.46 5.75 -5.59
C VAL A 118 -9.39 7.19 -6.09
N LYS A 119 -9.64 7.43 -7.39
CA LYS A 119 -9.72 8.79 -7.94
C LYS A 119 -10.89 9.59 -7.38
N SER A 120 -12.05 8.96 -7.19
CA SER A 120 -13.22 9.63 -6.60
C SER A 120 -12.98 10.06 -5.14
N ALA A 121 -12.10 9.35 -4.43
CA ALA A 121 -11.64 9.71 -3.09
C ALA A 121 -10.47 10.73 -3.08
N ASN A 122 -10.10 11.30 -4.23
CA ASN A 122 -8.94 12.20 -4.41
C ASN A 122 -7.62 11.60 -3.89
N LYS A 123 -7.45 10.29 -4.04
CA LYS A 123 -6.23 9.55 -3.69
C LYS A 123 -5.41 9.23 -4.93
N THR A 124 -4.13 8.95 -4.71
CA THR A 124 -3.25 8.53 -5.81
C THR A 124 -3.42 7.05 -6.10
N ILE A 125 -3.40 6.67 -7.37
CA ILE A 125 -3.42 5.27 -7.79
C ILE A 125 -2.08 4.92 -8.44
N ILE A 126 -1.50 3.79 -8.03
CA ILE A 126 -0.32 3.19 -8.63
C ILE A 126 -0.80 1.92 -9.32
N VAL A 127 -0.58 1.82 -10.62
CA VAL A 127 -0.84 0.60 -11.38
C VAL A 127 0.50 -0.10 -11.59
N SER A 128 0.67 -1.27 -10.99
CA SER A 128 1.95 -1.98 -10.94
C SER A 128 1.90 -3.28 -11.76
N PHE A 129 3.06 -3.80 -12.16
CA PHE A 129 3.17 -5.10 -12.82
C PHE A 129 4.53 -5.71 -12.51
N HIS A 130 4.55 -7.02 -12.24
CA HIS A 130 5.78 -7.73 -11.92
C HIS A 130 5.87 -9.03 -12.73
N ASP A 131 6.99 -9.21 -13.44
CA ASP A 131 7.40 -10.48 -14.04
C ASP A 131 8.69 -10.94 -13.33
N PHE A 132 8.58 -12.05 -12.60
CA PHE A 132 9.71 -12.65 -11.88
C PHE A 132 10.44 -13.72 -12.69
N SER A 133 9.94 -14.05 -13.88
CA SER A 133 10.51 -15.10 -14.73
C SER A 133 11.32 -14.53 -15.88
N ASN A 134 10.93 -13.38 -16.42
CA ASN A 134 11.59 -12.77 -17.58
C ASN A 134 11.77 -11.25 -17.42
N THR A 135 12.67 -10.69 -18.22
CA THR A 135 12.70 -9.24 -18.50
C THR A 135 12.06 -9.05 -19.88
N PRO A 136 10.96 -8.28 -19.99
CA PRO A 136 10.29 -8.01 -21.26
C PRO A 136 11.17 -7.33 -22.31
#